data_AF-A0A5B0D1U6-F1
#
_entry.id   AF-A0A5B0D1U6-F1
#
_cell.length_a   1.000
_cell.length_b   1.000
_cell.length_c   1.000
_cell.angle_alpha   90.00
_cell.angle_beta   90.00
_cell.angle_gamma   90.00
#
_symmetry.space_group_name_H-M   'P 1'
#
loop_
_entity.id
_entity.type
_entity.pdbx_description
1 polymer ?
#
loop_
_entity_poly.entity_id
_entity_poly.type
_entity_poly.pdbx_seq_one_letter_code
_entity_poly.pdbx_strand_id
1 'polypeptide(L)'
;MNPLVPTFIDGVLMSALAVGFALGIFAFVSLVLTKGLSTIQVILWILAIFAVPFLGSGAWFVVRARLYSKSLPRRVVAVDQ
;
A
#
# COMPACT_ATOMS: atom_id res chain seq x y z
N MET A 1 8.69 -0.12 26.31
CA MET A 1 7.47 -0.55 25.60
C MET A 1 7.50 -2.06 25.54
N ASN A 2 6.52 -2.77 26.11
CA ASN A 2 6.53 -4.22 26.10
C ASN A 2 6.07 -4.71 24.71
N PRO A 3 6.93 -5.36 23.90
CA PRO A 3 6.58 -5.74 22.52
C PRO A 3 5.53 -6.85 22.43
N LEU A 4 5.19 -7.46 23.57
CA LEU A 4 4.21 -8.56 23.67
C LEU A 4 2.80 -8.07 24.03
N VAL A 5 2.61 -6.79 24.33
CA VAL A 5 1.30 -6.23 24.64
C VAL A 5 0.82 -5.47 23.40
N PRO A 6 -0.20 -5.99 22.69
CA PRO A 6 -0.77 -5.30 21.55
C PRO A 6 -1.21 -3.90 21.95
N THR A 7 -0.79 -2.91 21.19
CA THR A 7 -1.20 -1.54 21.41
C THR A 7 -2.57 -1.29 20.76
N PHE A 8 -3.24 -0.22 21.19
CA PHE A 8 -4.47 0.23 20.54
C PHE A 8 -4.29 0.42 19.02
N ILE A 9 -3.12 0.94 18.61
CA ILE A 9 -2.78 1.13 17.19
C ILE A 9 -2.72 -0.21 16.46
N ASP A 10 -2.16 -1.26 17.06
CA ASP A 10 -2.12 -2.59 16.45
C ASP A 10 -3.54 -3.15 16.23
N GLY A 11 -4.43 -2.95 17.21
CA GLY A 11 -5.84 -3.32 17.09
C GLY A 11 -6.56 -2.58 15.96
N VAL A 12 -6.37 -1.27 15.87
CA VAL A 12 -6.91 -0.45 14.76
C VAL A 12 -6.37 -0.93 13.42
N LEU A 13 -5.06 -1.17 13.31
CA LEU A 13 -4.43 -1.64 12.08
C LEU A 13 -4.99 -3.00 11.65
N MET A 14 -5.09 -3.95 12.58
CA MET A 14 -5.62 -5.28 12.30
C MET A 14 -7.09 -5.23 11.90
N SER A 15 -7.89 -4.38 12.53
CA SER A 15 -9.30 -4.18 12.14
C SER A 15 -9.43 -3.60 10.73
N ALA A 16 -8.60 -2.61 10.39
CA ALA A 16 -8.59 -2.01 9.06
C ALA A 16 -8.15 -3.02 7.98
N LEU A 17 -7.15 -3.86 8.29
CA LEU A 17 -6.73 -4.96 7.41
C LEU A 17 -7.85 -6.00 7.22
N ALA A 18 -8.53 -6.39 8.29
CA ALA A 18 -9.64 -7.35 8.21
C ALA A 18 -10.80 -6.81 7.36
N VAL A 19 -11.17 -5.53 7.56
CA VAL A 19 -12.20 -4.84 6.76
C VAL A 19 -11.77 -4.75 5.30
N GLY A 20 -10.53 -4.31 5.03
CA GLY A 20 -9.98 -4.23 3.68
C GLY A 20 -9.96 -5.58 2.97
N PHE A 21 -9.62 -6.66 3.67
CA PHE A 21 -9.64 -8.02 3.14
C PHE A 21 -11.07 -8.48 2.82
N ALA A 22 -12.04 -8.24 3.71
CA ALA A 22 -13.44 -8.55 3.46
C ALA A 22 -13.99 -7.78 2.23
N LEU A 23 -13.64 -6.50 2.09
CA LEU A 23 -13.96 -5.69 0.91
C LEU A 23 -13.32 -6.25 -0.37
N GLY A 24 -12.07 -6.73 -0.30
CA GLY A 24 -11.40 -7.38 -1.42
C GLY A 24 -12.13 -8.65 -1.88
N ILE A 25 -12.54 -9.51 -0.94
CA ILE A 25 -13.35 -10.70 -1.24
C ILE A 25 -14.69 -10.29 -1.85
N PHE A 26 -15.38 -9.31 -1.24
CA PHE A 26 -16.66 -8.83 -1.74
C PHE A 26 -16.56 -8.30 -3.17
N ALA A 27 -15.54 -7.49 -3.46
CA ALA A 27 -15.30 -6.96 -4.80
C ALA A 27 -14.99 -8.08 -5.81
N PHE A 28 -14.22 -9.10 -5.41
CA PHE A 28 -13.95 -10.26 -6.25
C PHE A 28 -15.23 -11.06 -6.56
N VAL A 29 -16.05 -11.35 -5.55
CA VAL A 29 -17.34 -12.04 -5.73
C VAL A 29 -18.27 -11.22 -6.60
N SER A 30 -18.38 -9.90 -6.36
CA SER A 30 -19.19 -8.99 -7.18
C SER A 30 -18.75 -9.00 -8.64
N LEU A 31 -17.44 -9.03 -8.90
CA LEU A 31 -16.89 -9.06 -10.24
C LEU A 31 -17.20 -10.36 -10.96
N VAL A 32 -17.10 -11.51 -10.28
CA VAL A 32 -17.45 -12.84 -10.83
C VAL A 32 -18.95 -12.95 -11.13
N LEU A 33 -19.79 -12.35 -10.28
CA LEU A 33 -21.25 -12.36 -10.46
C LEU A 33 -21.73 -11.38 -11.54
N THR A 34 -20.90 -10.42 -11.93
CA THR A 34 -21.24 -9.42 -12.96
C THR A 34 -21.19 -10.07 -14.34
N LYS A 35 -22.36 -10.29 -14.94
CA LYS A 35 -22.49 -10.81 -16.30
C LYS A 35 -22.20 -9.70 -17.33
N GLY A 36 -21.45 -10.02 -18.38
CA GLY A 36 -21.18 -9.09 -19.49
C GLY A 36 -19.83 -8.36 -19.44
N LEU A 37 -19.01 -8.59 -18.42
CA LEU A 37 -17.62 -8.12 -18.42
C LEU A 37 -16.75 -9.04 -19.28
N SER A 38 -15.88 -8.43 -20.08
CA SER A 38 -14.82 -9.16 -20.79
C SER A 38 -13.81 -9.73 -19.79
N THR A 39 -13.28 -10.92 -20.06
CA THR A 39 -12.26 -11.59 -19.22
C THR A 39 -11.07 -10.68 -18.91
N ILE A 40 -10.64 -9.86 -19.86
CA ILE A 40 -9.53 -8.90 -19.67
C ILE A 40 -9.91 -7.84 -18.64
N GLN A 41 -11.16 -7.37 -18.67
CA GLN A 41 -11.67 -6.37 -17.74
C GLN A 41 -11.75 -6.93 -16.32
N VAL A 42 -12.12 -8.20 -16.17
CA VAL A 42 -12.08 -8.91 -14.88
C VAL A 42 -10.65 -8.99 -14.34
N ILE A 43 -9.67 -9.37 -15.18
CA ILE A 43 -8.26 -9.44 -14.77
C ILE A 43 -7.74 -8.08 -14.30
N LEU A 44 -8.05 -7.00 -15.04
CA LEU A 44 -7.65 -5.63 -14.67
C LEU A 44 -8.25 -5.20 -13.32
N TRP A 45 -9.52 -5.54 -13.06
CA TRP A 45 -10.16 -5.22 -11.78
C TRP A 45 -9.58 -6.01 -10.61
N ILE A 46 -9.28 -7.29 -10.80
CA ILE A 46 -8.57 -8.10 -9.79
C ILE A 46 -7.23 -7.43 -9.47
N LEU A 47 -6.44 -7.09 -10.50
CA LEU A 47 -5.15 -6.46 -10.31
C LEU A 47 -5.27 -5.12 -9.57
N ALA A 48 -6.28 -4.31 -9.91
CA ALA A 48 -6.54 -3.04 -9.24
C ALA A 48 -6.90 -3.24 -7.76
N ILE A 49 -7.81 -4.16 -7.44
CA ILE A 49 -8.23 -4.47 -6.05
C ILE A 49 -7.02 -4.91 -5.21
N PHE A 50 -6.17 -5.77 -5.77
CA PHE A 50 -4.96 -6.21 -5.09
C PHE A 50 -3.91 -5.09 -4.97
N ALA A 51 -3.83 -4.18 -5.93
CA ALA A 51 -2.87 -3.08 -5.90
C ALA A 51 -3.22 -2.00 -4.86
N VAL A 52 -4.50 -1.69 -4.66
CA VAL A 52 -4.98 -0.64 -3.72
C VAL A 52 -4.28 -0.61 -2.36
N PRO A 53 -4.17 -1.72 -1.59
CA PRO A 53 -3.50 -1.71 -0.29
C PRO A 53 -1.99 -1.38 -0.37
N PHE A 54 -1.35 -1.58 -1.52
CA PHE A 54 0.08 -1.28 -1.71
C PHE A 54 0.36 0.14 -2.19
N LEU A 55 -0.63 0.84 -2.77
CA LEU A 55 -0.44 2.22 -3.24
C LEU A 55 -0.04 3.17 -2.10
N GLY A 56 -0.62 3.02 -0.91
CA GLY A 56 -0.29 3.83 0.26
C GLY A 56 1.16 3.66 0.71
N SER A 57 1.60 2.41 0.85
CA SER A 57 2.99 2.08 1.20
C SER A 57 3.97 2.56 0.13
N GLY A 58 3.67 2.33 -1.15
CA GLY A 58 4.49 2.79 -2.26
C GLY A 58 4.63 4.31 -2.29
N ALA A 59 3.53 5.04 -2.10
CA ALA A 59 3.54 6.50 -2.03
C ALA A 59 4.40 7.00 -0.86
N TRP A 60 4.28 6.38 0.31
CA TRP A 60 5.10 6.74 1.48
C TRP A 60 6.59 6.52 1.23
N PHE A 61 6.98 5.39 0.62
CA PHE A 61 8.36 5.11 0.24
C PHE A 61 8.90 6.11 -0.78
N VAL A 62 8.13 6.46 -1.81
CA VAL A 62 8.53 7.45 -2.83
C VAL A 62 8.74 8.83 -2.19
N VAL A 63 7.85 9.25 -1.30
CA VAL A 63 7.99 10.52 -0.58
C VAL A 63 9.23 10.51 0.31
N ARG A 64 9.46 9.44 1.08
CA ARG A 64 10.67 9.30 1.91
C ARG A 64 11.94 9.31 1.07
N ALA A 65 11.99 8.57 -0.04
CA ALA A 65 13.14 8.54 -0.94
C ALA A 65 13.47 9.94 -1.50
N ARG A 66 12.44 10.71 -1.89
CA ARG A 66 12.62 12.11 -2.33
C ARG A 66 13.13 13.01 -1.22
N LEU A 67 12.64 12.84 0.02
CA LEU A 67 13.11 13.59 1.18
C LEU A 67 14.57 13.26 1.48
N TYR A 68 14.95 11.98 1.49
CA TYR A 68 16.35 11.54 1.65
C TYR A 68 17.27 12.13 0.58
N SER A 69 16.84 12.11 -0.69
CA SER A 69 17.63 12.67 -1.80
C SER A 69 17.82 14.18 -1.68
N LYS A 70 16.81 14.93 -1.23
CA LYS A 70 16.93 16.38 -0.99
C LYS A 70 17.79 16.73 0.24
N SER A 71 17.93 15.81 1.18
CA SER A 71 18.74 16.01 2.40
C SER A 71 20.21 15.59 2.28
N LEU A 72 20.65 15.03 1.15
CA LEU A 72 22.08 14.86 0.88
C LEU A 72 22.73 16.26 0.76
N PRO A 73 23.57 16.67 1.72
CA PRO A 73 24.20 17.96 1.64
C PRO A 73 25.19 17.95 0.48
N ARG A 74 25.25 19.09 -0.21
CA ARG A 74 26.31 19.54 -1.12
C ARG A 74 27.66 19.63 -0.39
N ARG A 75 28.12 18.54 0.26
CA ARG A 75 29.38 18.44 1.02
C ARG A 75 30.42 17.54 0.34
N VAL A 76 30.07 16.84 -0.74
CA VAL A 76 31.02 16.01 -1.50
C VAL A 76 31.80 16.82 -2.55
N VAL A 77 31.50 18.12 -2.72
CA VAL A 77 32.21 18.99 -3.70
C VAL A 77 33.38 19.75 -3.05
N ALA A 78 33.68 19.53 -1.76
CA ALA A 78 34.74 20.25 -1.04
C ALA A 78 35.82 19.29 -0.49
N VAL A 79 36.16 18.24 -1.23
CA VAL A 79 37.34 17.40 -0.96
C VAL A 79 38.16 17.31 -2.24
N ASP A 80 38.54 18.46 -2.78
CA ASP A 80 39.58 18.56 -3.81
C ASP A 80 40.12 20.00 -3.86
N GLN A 81 40.74 20.43 -2.75
CA GLN A 81 41.69 21.56 -2.72
C GLN A 81 42.81 21.27 -1.73
#